data_AF-A0A0G0GAP2-F1
#
_entry.id   AF-A0A0G0GAP2-F1
#
_cell.length_a   1.000
_cell.length_b   1.000
_cell.length_c   1.000
_cell.angle_alpha   90.00
_cell.angle_beta   90.00
_cell.angle_gamma   90.00
#
_symmetry.space_group_name_H-M   'P 1'
#
loop_
_entity.id
_entity.type
_entity.pdbx_description
1 polymer ?
#
loop_
_entity_poly.entity_id
_entity_poly.type
_entity_poly.pdbx_seq_one_letter_code
_entity_poly.pdbx_strand_id
1 'polypeptide(L)'
;MEREKPYVVAFKNFAVFFVIVYSAWTVGYSVYKNYQINKEITILKENIEKIKQENKNLENMKLFYQTQTFADIEARRRLNLKRVDEKVFSILPDELKQKSDLIAQTSQTSEKKNDNQNTNQDPNQYKWYQYIFASSLK
;
A
#
# COMPACT_ATOMS: atom_id res chain seq x y z
N MET A 1 -80.82 -36.11 13.73
CA MET A 1 -79.40 -35.71 13.61
C MET A 1 -78.66 -36.86 12.94
N GLU A 2 -78.51 -36.82 11.62
CA GLU A 2 -77.73 -37.83 10.89
C GLU A 2 -76.25 -37.63 11.20
N ARG A 3 -75.62 -38.64 11.78
CA ARG A 3 -74.18 -38.63 12.06
C ARG A 3 -73.45 -38.74 10.72
N GLU A 4 -72.57 -37.78 10.44
CA GLU A 4 -71.73 -37.86 9.25
C GLU A 4 -70.88 -39.13 9.27
N LYS A 5 -70.71 -39.73 8.09
CA LYS A 5 -69.96 -40.96 7.97
C LYS A 5 -68.48 -40.70 8.30
N PRO A 6 -67.83 -41.58 9.07
CA PRO A 6 -66.52 -41.31 9.69
C PRO A 6 -65.41 -40.99 8.68
N TYR A 7 -65.50 -41.56 7.47
CA TYR A 7 -64.54 -41.32 6.40
C TYR A 7 -64.59 -39.88 5.84
N VAL A 8 -65.76 -39.22 5.86
CA VAL A 8 -65.92 -37.83 5.41
C VAL A 8 -65.25 -36.88 6.38
N VAL A 9 -65.43 -37.12 7.68
CA VAL A 9 -64.81 -36.31 8.75
C VAL A 9 -63.29 -36.47 8.73
N ALA A 10 -62.79 -37.71 8.57
CA ALA A 10 -61.37 -37.97 8.44
C ALA A 10 -60.78 -37.26 7.20
N PHE A 11 -61.42 -37.37 6.04
CA PHE A 11 -60.99 -36.71 4.81
C PHE A 11 -60.94 -35.18 4.97
N LYS A 12 -61.97 -34.57 5.58
CA LYS A 12 -62.00 -33.13 5.86
C LYS A 12 -60.83 -32.70 6.75
N ASN A 13 -60.53 -33.47 7.80
CA ASN A 13 -59.41 -33.17 8.70
C ASN A 13 -58.06 -33.28 7.97
N PHE A 14 -57.89 -34.28 7.10
CA PHE A 14 -56.70 -34.39 6.25
C PHE A 14 -56.56 -33.22 5.28
N ALA A 15 -57.64 -32.80 4.63
CA ALA A 15 -57.62 -31.65 3.73
C ALA A 15 -57.21 -30.36 4.46
N VAL A 16 -57.76 -30.12 5.66
CA VAL A 16 -57.38 -28.97 6.50
C VAL A 16 -55.91 -29.05 6.91
N PHE A 17 -55.43 -30.24 7.31
CA PHE A 17 -54.03 -30.44 7.65
C PHE A 17 -53.09 -30.11 6.46
N PHE A 18 -53.43 -30.59 5.26
CA PHE A 18 -52.65 -30.29 4.05
C PHE A 18 -52.61 -28.80 3.73
N VAL A 19 -53.72 -28.07 3.90
CA VAL A 19 -53.76 -26.62 3.71
C VAL A 19 -52.83 -25.91 4.69
N ILE A 20 -52.82 -26.34 5.96
CA ILE A 20 -51.94 -25.76 6.99
C ILE A 20 -50.47 -26.01 6.64
N VAL A 21 -50.11 -27.24 6.26
CA VAL A 21 -48.73 -27.60 5.88
C VAL A 21 -48.28 -26.81 4.65
N TYR A 22 -49.14 -26.70 3.63
CA TYR A 22 -48.83 -25.93 2.42
C TYR A 22 -48.66 -24.43 2.71
N SER A 23 -49.50 -23.87 3.58
CA SER A 23 -49.39 -22.48 4.02
C SER A 23 -48.08 -22.25 4.78
N ALA A 24 -47.73 -23.14 5.71
CA ALA A 24 -46.48 -23.06 6.45
C ALA A 24 -45.25 -23.14 5.53
N TRP A 25 -45.29 -24.05 4.54
CA TRP A 25 -44.24 -24.18 3.52
C TRP A 25 -44.08 -22.91 2.70
N THR A 26 -45.18 -22.32 2.23
CA THR A 26 -45.18 -21.10 1.42
C THR A 26 -44.58 -19.92 2.18
N VAL A 27 -44.98 -19.74 3.44
CA VAL A 27 -44.45 -18.68 4.30
C VAL A 27 -42.96 -18.92 4.59
N GLY A 28 -42.57 -20.14 4.95
CA GLY A 28 -41.16 -20.48 5.19
C GLY A 28 -40.28 -20.21 3.97
N TYR A 29 -40.72 -20.62 2.78
CA TYR A 29 -40.01 -20.37 1.53
C TYR A 29 -39.90 -18.87 1.21
N SER A 30 -40.98 -18.11 1.42
CA SER A 30 -40.99 -16.66 1.20
C SER A 30 -40.02 -15.93 2.12
N VAL A 31 -40.01 -16.28 3.43
CA VAL A 31 -39.09 -15.71 4.41
C VAL A 31 -37.65 -16.03 4.04
N TYR A 32 -37.35 -17.27 3.66
CA TYR A 32 -36.00 -17.67 3.25
C TYR A 32 -35.52 -16.90 2.00
N LYS A 33 -36.37 -16.78 0.98
CA LYS A 33 -36.08 -15.98 -0.22
C LYS A 33 -35.85 -14.51 0.12
N ASN A 34 -36.71 -13.93 0.93
CA ASN A 34 -36.59 -12.53 1.32
C ASN A 34 -35.29 -12.28 2.11
N TYR A 35 -34.92 -13.20 3.00
CA TYR A 35 -33.65 -13.13 3.72
C TYR A 35 -32.43 -13.15 2.77
N GLN A 36 -32.41 -14.08 1.80
CA GLN A 36 -31.33 -14.15 0.82
C GLN A 36 -31.24 -12.89 -0.03
N ILE A 37 -32.38 -12.39 -0.53
CA ILE A 37 -32.43 -11.15 -1.32
C ILE A 37 -31.92 -9.96 -0.49
N ASN A 38 -32.36 -9.81 0.75
CA ASN A 38 -31.88 -8.72 1.62
C ASN A 38 -30.38 -8.82 1.90
N LYS A 39 -29.86 -10.04 2.07
CA LYS A 39 -28.42 -10.26 2.24
C LYS A 39 -27.65 -9.82 0.98
N GLU A 40 -28.11 -10.20 -0.20
CA GLU A 40 -27.52 -9.78 -1.47
C GLU A 40 -27.58 -8.25 -1.65
N ILE A 41 -28.71 -7.62 -1.31
CA ILE A 41 -28.86 -6.16 -1.34
C ILE A 41 -27.84 -5.50 -0.41
N THR A 42 -27.66 -6.01 0.81
CA THR A 42 -26.69 -5.46 1.77
C THR A 42 -25.27 -5.57 1.24
N ILE A 43 -24.88 -6.75 0.74
CA ILE A 43 -23.55 -6.96 0.14
C ILE A 43 -23.35 -6.00 -1.05
N LEU A 44 -24.37 -5.85 -1.90
CA LEU A 44 -24.27 -4.97 -3.07
C LEU A 44 -24.13 -3.49 -2.66
N LYS A 45 -24.84 -3.06 -1.60
CA LYS A 45 -24.71 -1.71 -1.04
C LYS A 45 -23.31 -1.47 -0.47
N GLU A 46 -22.78 -2.41 0.30
CA GLU A 46 -21.41 -2.34 0.83
C GLU A 46 -20.38 -2.23 -0.30
N ASN A 47 -20.54 -3.01 -1.37
CA ASN A 47 -19.66 -2.95 -2.53
C ASN A 47 -19.74 -1.58 -3.24
N ILE A 48 -20.94 -1.01 -3.39
CA ILE A 48 -21.10 0.33 -3.96
C ILE A 48 -20.39 1.39 -3.11
N GLU A 49 -20.53 1.31 -1.79
CA GLU A 49 -19.87 2.25 -0.88
C GLU A 49 -18.34 2.13 -0.95
N LYS A 50 -17.83 0.90 -0.97
CA LYS A 50 -16.40 0.62 -1.13
C LYS A 50 -15.87 1.19 -2.45
N ILE A 51 -16.53 0.92 -3.57
CA ILE A 51 -16.13 1.45 -4.89
C ILE A 51 -16.17 2.98 -4.90
N LYS A 52 -17.18 3.59 -4.27
CA LYS A 52 -17.27 5.05 -4.17
C LYS A 52 -16.11 5.64 -3.35
N GLN A 53 -15.72 4.97 -2.26
CA GLN A 53 -14.57 5.37 -1.46
C GLN A 53 -13.25 5.20 -2.22
N GLU A 54 -13.08 4.10 -2.93
CA GLU A 54 -11.92 3.85 -3.80
C GLU A 54 -11.81 4.92 -4.89
N ASN A 55 -12.93 5.26 -5.55
CA ASN A 55 -12.95 6.30 -6.56
C ASN A 55 -12.54 7.68 -5.98
N LYS A 56 -13.09 8.06 -4.83
CA LYS A 56 -12.68 9.29 -4.13
C LYS A 56 -11.19 9.29 -3.77
N ASN A 57 -10.66 8.15 -3.32
CA ASN A 57 -9.24 8.03 -2.99
C ASN A 57 -8.36 8.20 -4.24
N LEU A 58 -8.73 7.56 -5.35
CA LEU A 58 -8.05 7.70 -6.63
C LEU A 58 -8.12 9.14 -7.17
N GLU A 59 -9.26 9.80 -7.02
CA GLU A 59 -9.42 11.21 -7.37
C GLU A 59 -8.51 12.11 -6.54
N ASN A 60 -8.45 11.89 -5.23
CA ASN A 60 -7.54 12.62 -4.34
C ASN A 60 -6.06 12.38 -4.69
N MET A 61 -5.68 11.13 -5.01
CA MET A 61 -4.32 10.81 -5.47
C MET A 61 -4.00 11.50 -6.79
N LYS A 62 -4.92 11.48 -7.75
CA LYS A 62 -4.78 12.19 -9.02
C LYS A 62 -4.57 13.69 -8.78
N LEU A 63 -5.38 14.29 -7.90
CA LEU A 63 -5.25 15.70 -7.54
C LEU A 63 -3.89 15.97 -6.90
N PHE A 64 -3.46 15.13 -5.95
CA PHE A 64 -2.16 15.24 -5.29
C PHE A 64 -1.01 15.23 -6.30
N TYR A 65 -1.02 14.31 -7.26
CA TYR A 65 0.00 14.25 -8.32
C TYR A 65 0.00 15.46 -9.25
N GLN A 66 -1.12 16.18 -9.37
CA GLN A 66 -1.20 17.43 -10.13
C GLN A 66 -0.71 18.66 -9.35
N THR A 67 -0.47 18.54 -8.04
CA THR A 67 -0.01 19.68 -7.23
C THR A 67 1.47 20.01 -7.47
N GLN A 68 1.84 21.29 -7.33
CA GLN A 68 3.25 21.72 -7.32
C GLN A 68 4.04 21.06 -6.19
N THR A 69 3.41 20.75 -5.06
CA THR A 69 4.04 20.06 -3.94
C THR A 69 4.59 18.70 -4.36
N PHE A 70 3.84 17.93 -5.15
CA PHE A 70 4.33 16.65 -5.66
C PHE A 70 5.51 16.84 -6.63
N ALA A 71 5.43 17.83 -7.52
CA ALA A 71 6.53 18.14 -8.44
C ALA A 71 7.82 18.54 -7.69
N ASP A 72 7.70 19.33 -6.62
CA ASP A 72 8.81 19.73 -5.76
C ASP A 72 9.40 18.55 -4.98
N ILE A 73 8.56 17.66 -4.43
CA ILE A 73 9.02 16.41 -3.78
C ILE A 73 9.78 15.53 -4.78
N GLU A 74 9.24 15.32 -5.98
CA GLU A 74 9.87 14.47 -6.99
C GLU A 74 11.16 15.11 -7.55
N ALA A 75 11.19 16.43 -7.75
CA ALA A 75 12.40 17.14 -8.13
C ALA A 75 13.52 16.97 -7.09
N ARG A 76 13.20 17.10 -5.80
CA ARG A 76 14.16 16.89 -4.71
C ARG A 76 14.68 15.47 -4.65
N ARG A 77 13.79 14.50 -4.78
CA ARG A 77 14.15 13.08 -4.82
C ARG A 77 15.13 12.80 -5.97
N ARG A 78 14.91 13.39 -7.16
CA ARG A 78 15.75 13.15 -8.33
C ARG A 78 17.06 13.93 -8.31
N LEU A 79 17.04 15.14 -7.75
CA LEU A 79 18.21 16.02 -7.73
C LEU A 79 19.01 15.90 -6.41
N ASN A 80 18.58 15.04 -5.47
CA ASN A 80 19.13 14.94 -4.12
C ASN A 80 19.21 16.32 -3.41
N LEU A 81 18.23 17.18 -3.70
CA LEU A 81 18.17 18.55 -3.17
C LEU A 81 17.33 18.57 -1.88
N LYS A 82 17.83 19.30 -0.88
CA LYS A 82 17.16 19.52 0.41
C LYS A 82 16.54 20.91 0.46
N ARG A 83 15.50 21.07 1.28
CA ARG A 83 14.92 22.39 1.53
C ARG A 83 15.89 23.27 2.32
N VAL A 84 15.82 24.60 2.14
CA VAL A 84 16.70 25.56 2.83
C VAL A 84 16.53 25.49 4.35
N ASP A 85 15.35 25.11 4.83
CA ASP A 85 14.94 24.97 6.23
C ASP A 85 15.04 23.51 6.77
N GLU A 86 15.58 22.57 5.99
CA GLU A 86 15.62 21.14 6.36
C GLU A 86 16.98 20.74 6.98
N LYS A 87 16.96 20.28 8.24
CA LYS A 87 18.13 19.70 8.93
C LYS A 87 18.23 18.19 8.67
N VAL A 88 19.16 17.79 7.81
CA VAL A 88 19.47 16.38 7.53
C VAL A 88 20.48 15.86 8.57
N PHE A 89 20.12 14.81 9.29
CA PHE A 89 21.01 14.11 10.21
C PHE A 89 21.57 12.85 9.51
N SER A 90 22.86 12.85 9.22
CA SER A 90 23.56 11.66 8.73
C SER A 90 23.87 10.74 9.90
N ILE A 91 23.15 9.63 10.03
CA ILE A 91 23.46 8.60 11.00
C ILE A 91 24.57 7.73 10.39
N LEU A 92 25.82 8.06 10.66
CA LEU A 92 26.93 7.18 10.30
C LEU A 92 26.96 5.99 11.27
N PRO A 93 27.10 4.74 10.76
CA PRO A 93 27.45 3.59 11.58
C PRO A 93 28.69 3.90 12.41
N ASP A 94 28.73 3.43 13.66
CA ASP A 94 29.82 3.75 14.61
C ASP A 94 31.22 3.39 14.08
N GLU A 95 31.31 2.43 13.15
CA GLU A 95 32.55 2.04 12.47
C GLU A 95 33.16 3.14 11.59
N LEU A 96 32.37 4.13 11.14
CA LEU A 96 32.85 5.27 10.34
C LEU A 96 33.15 6.52 11.17
N LYS A 97 32.66 6.62 12.41
CA LYS A 97 33.00 7.72 13.33
C LYS A 97 34.50 7.73 13.67
N GLN A 98 35.08 6.55 13.81
CA GLN A 98 36.51 6.40 14.11
C GLN A 98 37.42 6.86 12.96
N LYS A 99 36.91 6.89 11.71
CA LYS A 99 37.67 7.36 10.54
C LYS A 99 37.59 8.87 10.33
N SER A 100 36.50 9.53 10.73
CA SER A 100 36.37 10.99 10.63
C SER A 100 37.25 11.73 11.64
N ASP A 101 37.46 11.14 12.82
CA ASP A 101 38.33 11.74 13.86
C ASP A 101 39.82 11.69 13.47
N LEU A 102 40.22 10.73 12.62
CA LEU A 102 41.58 10.62 12.08
C LEU A 102 41.88 11.67 11.01
N ILE A 103 40.86 12.11 10.24
CA ILE A 103 41.04 13.13 9.18
C ILE A 103 41.10 14.54 9.79
N ALA A 104 40.42 14.78 10.90
CA ALA A 104 40.43 16.06 11.59
C ALA A 104 41.75 16.37 12.33
N GLN A 105 42.55 15.34 12.67
CA GLN A 105 43.82 15.51 13.39
C GLN A 105 45.05 15.72 12.47
N THR A 106 44.96 15.44 11.17
CA THR A 106 46.10 15.66 10.25
C THR A 106 46.24 17.12 9.78
N SER A 107 45.24 17.98 10.00
CA SER A 107 45.27 19.38 9.53
C SER A 107 45.94 20.37 10.49
N GLN A 108 46.45 19.92 11.63
CA GLN A 108 47.11 20.79 12.62
C GLN A 108 48.34 20.09 13.21
N THR A 109 49.41 19.93 12.43
CA THR A 109 50.82 19.98 12.87
C THR A 109 51.69 19.58 11.68
N SER A 110 52.36 20.56 11.07
CA SER A 110 53.76 20.51 10.60
C SER A 110 54.00 21.53 9.50
N GLU A 111 54.36 22.75 9.89
CA GLU A 111 55.24 23.58 9.08
C GLU A 111 56.68 23.05 9.17
N LYS A 112 57.37 23.09 8.02
CA LYS A 112 58.81 22.89 7.76
C LYS A 112 59.41 21.48 7.87
N LYS A 113 59.56 20.86 6.69
CA LYS A 113 60.88 20.47 6.17
C LYS A 113 60.84 20.27 4.64
N ASN A 114 61.73 20.97 3.93
CA ASN A 114 62.11 20.65 2.56
C ASN A 114 62.75 19.25 2.55
N ASP A 115 62.31 18.36 1.65
CA ASP A 115 63.21 17.80 0.64
C ASP A 115 62.42 17.16 -0.51
N ASN A 116 63.04 17.22 -1.67
CA ASN A 116 62.54 16.81 -2.98
C ASN A 116 62.07 15.36 -3.01
N GLN A 117 60.84 15.10 -3.45
CA GLN A 117 60.54 13.98 -4.36
C GLN A 117 59.44 14.35 -5.36
N ASN A 118 59.87 14.37 -6.61
CA ASN A 118 59.07 14.45 -7.80
C ASN A 118 58.31 13.13 -7.96
N THR A 119 56.99 13.13 -7.77
CA THR A 119 56.10 12.17 -8.43
C THR A 119 54.88 12.92 -8.92
N ASN A 120 54.74 12.92 -10.25
CA ASN A 120 53.63 13.47 -11.01
C ASN A 120 52.29 13.24 -10.29
N GLN A 121 51.66 14.33 -9.85
CA GLN A 121 50.23 14.33 -9.58
C GLN A 121 49.53 14.15 -10.93
N ASP A 122 49.30 12.90 -11.31
CA ASP A 122 48.43 12.62 -12.44
C ASP A 122 47.06 13.26 -12.17
N PRO A 123 46.57 14.13 -13.08
CA PRO A 123 45.27 14.75 -12.91
C PRO A 123 44.22 13.66 -12.78
N ASN A 124 43.28 13.88 -11.86
CA ASN A 124 42.19 12.96 -11.48
C ASN A 124 41.46 12.31 -12.67
N GLN A 125 41.53 12.92 -13.84
CA GLN A 125 41.01 12.45 -15.14
C GLN A 125 41.56 11.07 -15.55
N TYR A 126 42.84 10.76 -15.29
CA TYR A 126 43.43 9.46 -15.68
C TYR A 126 42.81 8.28 -14.92
N LYS A 127 42.31 8.51 -13.70
CA LYS A 127 41.63 7.50 -12.88
C LYS A 127 40.26 7.10 -13.46
N TRP A 128 39.57 8.04 -14.12
CA TRP A 128 38.29 7.77 -14.78
C TRP A 128 38.45 6.90 -16.01
N TYR A 129 39.48 7.13 -16.82
CA TYR A 129 39.78 6.28 -17.97
C TYR A 129 40.09 4.84 -17.54
N GLN A 130 40.91 4.65 -16.49
CA GLN A 130 41.16 3.31 -15.97
C GLN A 130 39.88 2.63 -15.48
N TYR A 131 38.99 3.34 -14.78
CA TYR A 131 37.73 2.76 -14.32
C TYR A 131 36.81 2.31 -15.47
N ILE A 132 36.71 3.11 -16.54
CA ILE A 132 35.80 2.84 -17.66
C ILE A 132 36.32 1.74 -18.59
N PHE A 133 37.63 1.68 -18.82
CA PHE A 133 38.22 0.78 -19.82
C PHE A 133 38.96 -0.43 -19.24
N ALA A 134 39.29 -0.47 -17.95
CA ALA A 134 39.84 -1.68 -17.33
C ALA A 134 38.79 -2.79 -17.16
N SER A 135 37.50 -2.45 -17.11
CA SER A 135 36.41 -3.44 -17.02
C SER A 135 36.01 -4.06 -18.37
N SER A 136 36.52 -3.55 -19.50
CA SER A 136 36.15 -4.03 -20.85
C SER A 136 37.18 -4.98 -21.49
N LEU A 137 38.26 -5.32 -20.78
CA LEU A 137 39.22 -6.34 -21.18
C LEU A 137 39.16 -7.50 -20.19
N LYS A 138 38.06 -8.25 -20.26
CA LYS A 138 37.99 -9.63 -19.79
C LYS A 138 37.19 -10.46 -20.79
#